data_AF-A0A964MC32-F1
#
_entry.id   AF-A0A964MC32-F1
#
_cell.length_a   1.000
_cell.length_b   1.000
_cell.length_c   1.000
_cell.angle_alpha   90.00
_cell.angle_beta   90.00
_cell.angle_gamma   90.00
#
_symmetry.space_group_name_H-M   'P 1'
#
loop_
_entity.id
_entity.type
_entity.pdbx_description
1 polymer ?
#
loop_
_entity_poly.entity_id
_entity_poly.type
_entity_poly.pdbx_seq_one_letter_code
_entity_poly.pdbx_strand_id
1 'polypeptide(L)'
;MQVLIVAKTRRGGGACVGGIDEGGHSVRLIAADAETNLRAGLEYEIGEVWEVQSRPEARAQPPHVENIFVHHARRLRRSTKFLETINRFMPPRGGGPEVLFDGLTQATAAGALYVCERAGLPAFSTLFWRPDRPLQLDTDGKRIRYRYPGPDGGCTLTFVGFQEPLEVIPAHTLLRVSLAHPWRPKDRPREELR
;
A
#
# COMPACT_ATOMS: atom_id res chain seq x y z
N MET A 1 4.38 -13.85 16.46
CA MET A 1 3.35 -14.14 15.44
C MET A 1 4.01 -14.42 14.10
N GLN A 2 3.36 -15.22 13.24
CA GLN A 2 3.84 -15.40 11.86
C GLN A 2 3.22 -14.37 10.93
N VAL A 3 4.02 -13.83 10.01
CA VAL A 3 3.59 -12.86 9.01
C VAL A 3 4.09 -13.28 7.64
N LEU A 4 3.17 -13.38 6.67
CA LEU A 4 3.50 -13.48 5.26
C LEU A 4 3.73 -12.08 4.70
N ILE A 5 4.92 -11.80 4.16
CA ILE A 5 5.22 -10.52 3.53
C ILE A 5 4.57 -10.48 2.15
N VAL A 6 3.70 -9.50 1.94
CA VAL A 6 2.90 -9.35 0.70
C VAL A 6 3.15 -8.05 -0.05
N ALA A 7 3.82 -7.08 0.58
CA ALA A 7 4.17 -5.83 -0.07
C ALA A 7 5.50 -5.28 0.47
N LYS A 8 6.27 -4.66 -0.42
CA LYS A 8 7.49 -3.92 -0.10
C LYS A 8 7.58 -2.71 -1.03
N THR A 9 7.57 -1.50 -0.47
CA THR A 9 7.58 -0.25 -1.24
C THR A 9 8.66 0.70 -0.72
N ARG A 10 9.26 1.50 -1.61
CA ARG A 10 10.34 2.43 -1.29
C ARG A 10 9.85 3.51 -0.31
N ARG A 11 10.61 3.77 0.76
CA ARG A 11 10.37 4.86 1.71
C ARG A 11 11.70 5.44 2.19
N GLY A 12 12.13 6.56 1.62
CA GLY A 12 13.43 7.15 1.93
C GLY A 12 14.56 6.17 1.64
N GLY A 13 15.48 5.98 2.60
CA GLY A 13 16.56 4.98 2.52
C GLY A 13 16.13 3.54 2.80
N GLY A 14 14.88 3.30 3.21
CA GLY A 14 14.36 2.01 3.64
C GLY A 14 13.14 1.55 2.85
N ALA A 15 12.36 0.65 3.44
CA ALA A 15 11.11 0.15 2.86
C ALA A 15 9.95 0.21 3.84
N CYS A 16 8.76 0.49 3.31
CA CYS A 16 7.50 0.18 3.97
C CYS A 16 7.12 -1.26 3.61
N VAL A 17 6.85 -2.08 4.62
CA VAL A 17 6.61 -3.52 4.46
C VAL A 17 5.20 -3.85 4.95
N GLY A 18 4.41 -4.47 4.08
CA GLY A 18 3.07 -4.95 4.38
C GLY A 18 3.03 -6.48 4.43
N GLY A 19 2.26 -7.01 5.36
CA GLY A 19 2.11 -8.45 5.56
C GLY A 19 0.66 -8.86 5.88
N ILE A 20 0.44 -10.16 5.90
CA ILE A 20 -0.77 -10.81 6.41
C ILE A 20 -0.35 -11.66 7.60
N ASP A 21 -0.95 -11.43 8.76
CA ASP A 21 -0.68 -12.23 9.96
C ASP A 21 -1.37 -13.59 9.94
N GLU A 22 -1.14 -14.42 10.96
CA GLU A 22 -1.75 -15.75 11.10
C GLU A 22 -3.28 -15.74 11.23
N GLY A 23 -3.87 -14.62 11.67
CA GLY A 23 -5.31 -14.40 11.73
C GLY A 23 -5.92 -13.92 10.41
N GLY A 24 -5.10 -13.60 9.41
CA GLY A 24 -5.53 -13.04 8.14
C GLY A 24 -5.65 -11.52 8.13
N HIS A 25 -5.18 -10.82 9.17
CA HIS A 25 -5.22 -9.37 9.22
C HIS A 25 -4.05 -8.77 8.43
N SER A 26 -4.33 -7.66 7.74
CA SER A 26 -3.28 -6.80 7.20
C SER A 26 -2.45 -6.24 8.35
N VAL A 27 -1.12 -6.25 8.18
CA VAL A 27 -0.17 -5.60 9.10
C VAL A 27 0.85 -4.79 8.32
N ARG A 28 1.30 -3.67 8.90
CA ARG A 28 2.42 -2.86 8.39
C ARG A 28 3.56 -2.90 9.40
N LEU A 29 4.69 -3.46 8.97
CA LEU A 29 5.85 -3.64 9.83
C LEU A 29 6.63 -2.32 9.90
N ILE A 30 6.79 -1.81 11.12
CA ILE A 30 7.62 -0.66 11.45
C ILE A 30 8.72 -1.16 12.38
N ALA A 31 9.99 -0.97 12.02
CA ALA A 31 11.08 -1.33 12.92
C ALA A 31 11.01 -0.47 14.19
N ALA A 32 11.18 -1.07 15.37
CA ALA A 32 11.13 -0.33 16.63
C ALA A 32 12.23 0.75 16.74
N ASP A 33 13.30 0.61 15.97
CA ASP A 33 14.44 1.53 15.85
C ASP A 33 14.40 2.39 14.56
N ALA A 34 13.23 2.52 13.91
CA ALA A 34 13.08 3.17 12.60
C ALA A 34 13.53 4.65 12.56
N GLU A 35 13.67 5.32 13.71
CA GLU A 35 14.21 6.68 13.79
C GLU A 35 15.72 6.72 13.48
N THR A 36 16.46 5.68 13.88
CA THR A 36 17.91 5.57 13.68
C THR A 36 18.27 4.63 12.53
N ASN A 37 17.40 3.66 12.22
CA ASN A 37 17.61 2.68 11.17
C ASN A 37 17.03 3.15 9.83
N LEU A 38 17.80 3.95 9.10
CA LEU A 38 17.39 4.49 7.79
C LEU A 38 17.16 3.42 6.72
N ARG A 39 17.63 2.18 6.94
CA ARG A 39 17.52 1.04 6.01
C ARG A 39 16.48 0.01 6.46
N ALA A 40 15.69 0.33 7.49
CA ALA A 40 14.66 -0.55 8.01
C ALA A 40 13.71 -1.04 6.91
N GLY A 41 13.38 -2.33 6.95
CA GLY A 41 12.43 -2.95 6.02
C GLY A 41 13.08 -3.52 4.75
N LEU A 42 14.36 -3.24 4.48
CA LEU A 42 15.05 -3.76 3.30
C LEU A 42 15.34 -5.27 3.39
N GLU A 43 15.34 -5.84 4.58
CA GLU A 43 15.62 -7.26 4.84
C GLU A 43 14.48 -8.21 4.46
N TYR A 44 13.24 -7.72 4.37
CA TYR A 44 12.07 -8.54 4.06
C TYR A 44 11.88 -8.69 2.56
N GLU A 45 11.51 -9.88 2.09
CA GLU A 45 11.16 -10.09 0.68
C GLU A 45 9.71 -10.56 0.50
N ILE A 46 9.08 -10.12 -0.60
CA ILE A 46 7.70 -10.50 -0.92
C ILE A 46 7.63 -12.02 -1.13
N GLY A 47 6.65 -12.65 -0.49
CA GLY A 47 6.44 -14.09 -0.50
C GLY A 47 7.14 -14.84 0.63
N GLU A 48 7.88 -14.15 1.50
CA GLU A 48 8.50 -14.77 2.66
C GLU A 48 7.60 -14.79 3.88
N VAL A 49 7.79 -15.82 4.71
CA VAL A 49 7.13 -15.95 6.01
C VAL A 49 8.16 -15.70 7.09
N TRP A 50 7.83 -14.77 7.98
CA TRP A 50 8.66 -14.34 9.08
C TRP A 50 7.96 -14.59 10.42
N GLU A 51 8.72 -15.01 11.40
CA GLU A 51 8.31 -14.94 12.80
C GLU A 51 8.72 -13.59 13.35
N VAL A 52 7.77 -12.82 13.88
CA VAL A 52 8.01 -11.50 14.44
C VAL A 52 7.55 -11.42 15.89
N GLN A 53 8.35 -10.74 16.71
CA GLN A 53 7.95 -10.23 18.01
C GLN A 53 7.62 -8.75 17.84
N SER A 54 6.39 -8.38 18.15
CA SER A 54 5.87 -7.04 17.85
C SER A 54 4.84 -6.58 18.87
N ARG A 55 4.59 -5.28 18.89
CA ARG A 55 3.48 -4.65 19.61
C ARG A 55 2.65 -3.78 18.65
N PRO A 56 1.34 -3.65 18.84
CA PRO A 56 0.53 -2.72 18.05
C PRO A 56 0.95 -1.27 18.30
N GLU A 57 0.69 -0.40 17.33
CA GLU A 57 0.78 1.04 17.54
C GLU A 57 -0.34 1.51 18.48
N ALA A 58 0.03 2.03 19.65
CA ALA A 58 -0.93 2.38 20.71
C ALA A 58 -1.89 3.52 20.32
N ARG A 59 -1.51 4.36 19.33
CA ARG A 59 -2.29 5.52 18.87
C ARG A 59 -2.59 5.43 17.38
N ALA A 60 -2.85 4.21 16.90
CA ALA A 60 -3.22 4.01 15.52
C ALA A 60 -4.55 4.72 15.23
N GLN A 61 -4.62 5.44 14.11
CA GLN A 61 -5.82 6.16 13.68
C GLN A 61 -6.27 5.61 12.33
N PRO A 62 -7.58 5.44 12.11
CA PRO A 62 -8.11 5.12 10.80
C PRO A 62 -7.58 6.08 9.72
N PRO A 63 -7.30 5.58 8.51
CA PRO A 63 -7.40 4.18 8.07
C PRO A 63 -6.16 3.32 8.41
N HIS A 64 -5.12 3.89 9.02
CA HIS A 64 -3.83 3.24 9.29
C HIS A 64 -3.80 2.53 10.64
N VAL A 65 -4.71 1.58 10.83
CA VAL A 65 -4.80 0.79 12.06
C VAL A 65 -3.92 -0.46 12.04
N GLU A 66 -3.27 -0.76 10.92
CA GLU A 66 -2.51 -1.99 10.72
C GLU A 66 -1.05 -1.94 11.23
N ASN A 67 -0.61 -0.80 11.76
CA ASN A 67 0.78 -0.58 12.15
C ASN A 67 1.18 -1.42 13.37
N ILE A 68 2.33 -2.11 13.24
CA ILE A 68 2.98 -2.85 14.33
C ILE A 68 4.45 -2.44 14.45
N PHE A 69 4.93 -2.31 15.68
CA PHE A 69 6.36 -2.11 15.95
C PHE A 69 7.04 -3.46 16.15
N VAL A 70 7.99 -3.77 15.28
CA VAL A 70 8.76 -5.02 15.28
C VAL A 70 10.04 -4.83 16.10
N HIS A 71 10.20 -5.67 17.12
CA HIS A 71 11.38 -5.69 18.00
C HIS A 71 12.39 -6.77 17.59
N HIS A 72 11.89 -7.90 17.11
CA HIS A 72 12.71 -9.00 16.62
C HIS A 72 11.98 -9.68 15.47
N ALA A 73 12.73 -10.09 14.45
CA ALA A 73 12.20 -10.79 13.29
C ALA A 73 13.17 -11.89 12.86
N ARG A 74 12.63 -13.06 12.54
CA ARG A 74 13.39 -14.20 12.03
C ARG A 74 12.68 -14.79 10.82
N ARG A 75 13.39 -14.86 9.69
CA ARG A 75 12.91 -15.50 8.48
C ARG A 75 12.71 -16.99 8.74
N LEU A 76 11.52 -17.50 8.42
CA LEU A 76 11.23 -18.92 8.54
C LEU A 76 11.42 -19.64 7.19
N ARG A 77 10.77 -19.14 6.15
CA ARG A 77 10.70 -19.81 4.83
C ARG A 77 10.15 -18.88 3.76
N ARG A 78 10.21 -19.34 2.51
CA ARG A 78 9.38 -18.80 1.42
C ARG A 78 8.03 -19.52 1.39
N SER A 79 6.94 -18.80 1.11
CA SER A 79 5.61 -19.39 1.00
C SER A 79 5.39 -20.01 -0.38
N THR A 80 4.89 -21.24 -0.41
CA THR A 80 4.36 -21.89 -1.63
C THR A 80 2.88 -21.57 -1.87
N LYS A 81 2.21 -20.92 -0.89
CA LYS A 81 0.77 -20.63 -0.90
C LYS A 81 0.46 -19.13 -1.00
N PHE A 82 1.41 -18.34 -1.52
CA PHE A 82 1.34 -16.87 -1.50
C PHE A 82 0.01 -16.32 -2.05
N LEU A 83 -0.38 -16.72 -3.26
CA LEU A 83 -1.62 -16.27 -3.89
C LEU A 83 -2.87 -16.84 -3.21
N GLU A 84 -2.82 -18.09 -2.72
CA GLU A 84 -3.90 -18.73 -1.96
C GLU A 84 -4.19 -17.94 -0.68
N THR A 85 -3.16 -17.57 0.07
CA THR A 85 -3.28 -16.76 1.29
C THR A 85 -3.89 -15.39 1.01
N ILE A 86 -3.45 -14.68 -0.04
CA ILE A 86 -4.03 -13.40 -0.42
C ILE A 86 -5.52 -13.56 -0.76
N ASN A 87 -5.87 -14.51 -1.63
CA ASN A 87 -7.27 -14.70 -2.04
C ASN A 87 -8.17 -15.11 -0.87
N ARG A 88 -7.65 -15.87 0.10
CA ARG A 88 -8.41 -16.32 1.26
C ARG A 88 -8.70 -15.21 2.27
N PHE A 89 -7.68 -14.42 2.61
CA PHE A 89 -7.78 -13.49 3.74
C PHE A 89 -7.99 -12.04 3.31
N MET A 90 -7.49 -11.66 2.13
CA MET A 90 -7.62 -10.31 1.57
C MET A 90 -7.99 -10.40 0.09
N PRO A 91 -9.17 -10.96 -0.25
CA PRO A 91 -9.58 -11.19 -1.63
C PRO A 91 -9.46 -9.91 -2.47
N PRO A 92 -8.77 -9.94 -3.62
CA PRO A 92 -8.61 -8.76 -4.46
C PRO A 92 -9.95 -8.24 -4.97
N ARG A 93 -10.16 -6.93 -4.87
CA ARG A 93 -11.33 -6.27 -5.46
C ARG A 93 -11.12 -6.13 -6.97
N GLY A 94 -12.11 -6.49 -7.77
CA GLY A 94 -12.08 -6.34 -9.23
C GLY A 94 -12.94 -5.17 -9.69
N GLY A 95 -12.51 -4.45 -10.73
CA GLY A 95 -13.23 -3.30 -11.27
C GLY A 95 -12.32 -2.08 -11.48
N GLY A 96 -12.92 -0.92 -11.70
CA GLY A 96 -12.21 0.34 -11.82
C GLY A 96 -11.84 0.94 -10.45
N PRO A 97 -11.28 2.16 -10.43
CA PRO A 97 -10.88 2.87 -9.21
C PRO A 97 -11.99 3.03 -8.16
N GLU A 98 -13.24 3.02 -8.56
CA GLU A 98 -14.41 3.14 -7.69
C GLU A 98 -14.54 2.01 -6.66
N VAL A 99 -13.85 0.88 -6.84
CA VAL A 99 -13.85 -0.23 -5.87
C VAL A 99 -12.80 -0.07 -4.77
N LEU A 100 -11.92 0.93 -4.89
CA LEU A 100 -10.84 1.18 -3.95
C LEU A 100 -11.38 1.89 -2.69
N PHE A 101 -10.86 1.50 -1.53
CA PHE A 101 -11.08 2.19 -0.25
C PHE A 101 -12.56 2.52 0.03
N ASP A 102 -13.41 1.50 -0.03
CA ASP A 102 -14.87 1.61 0.20
C ASP A 102 -15.59 2.62 -0.71
N GLY A 103 -15.03 2.88 -1.90
CA GLY A 103 -15.56 3.83 -2.86
C GLY A 103 -15.31 5.28 -2.51
N LEU A 104 -14.47 5.56 -1.50
CA LEU A 104 -14.21 6.90 -0.98
C LEU A 104 -13.08 7.62 -1.73
N THR A 105 -12.49 6.99 -2.75
CA THR A 105 -11.47 7.62 -3.58
C THR A 105 -12.05 8.75 -4.43
N GLN A 106 -11.40 9.90 -4.36
CA GLN A 106 -11.65 11.06 -5.22
C GLN A 106 -10.47 11.29 -6.17
N ALA A 107 -10.73 12.00 -7.27
CA ALA A 107 -9.67 12.47 -8.17
C ALA A 107 -9.49 13.99 -8.02
N THR A 108 -8.24 14.43 -8.00
CA THR A 108 -7.91 15.85 -8.23
C THR A 108 -8.20 16.25 -9.68
N ALA A 109 -8.19 17.54 -9.99
CA ALA A 109 -8.31 18.03 -11.38
C ALA A 109 -7.24 17.45 -12.33
N ALA A 110 -6.06 17.10 -11.80
CA ALA A 110 -4.99 16.45 -12.56
C ALA A 110 -5.10 14.90 -12.57
N GLY A 111 -6.20 14.35 -12.08
CA GLY A 111 -6.48 12.91 -12.04
C GLY A 111 -5.84 12.14 -10.89
N ALA A 112 -4.96 12.73 -10.07
CA ALA A 112 -4.36 12.01 -8.94
C ALA A 112 -5.43 11.57 -7.93
N LEU A 113 -5.45 10.28 -7.59
CA LEU A 113 -6.39 9.72 -6.62
C LEU A 113 -5.99 10.06 -5.18
N TYR A 114 -6.97 10.35 -4.33
CA TYR A 114 -6.80 10.62 -2.91
C TYR A 114 -8.05 10.24 -2.11
N VAL A 115 -7.90 10.16 -0.80
CA VAL A 115 -9.00 10.06 0.18
C VAL A 115 -8.87 11.24 1.13
N CYS A 116 -9.97 11.79 1.62
CA CYS A 116 -9.95 12.85 2.60
C CYS A 116 -11.09 12.69 3.62
N GLU A 117 -10.89 13.24 4.81
CA GLU A 117 -11.78 13.02 5.96
C GLU A 117 -13.20 13.51 5.71
N ARG A 118 -13.38 14.64 5.00
CA ARG A 118 -14.72 15.16 4.65
C ARG A 118 -15.58 14.19 3.85
N ALA A 119 -14.97 13.27 3.10
CA ALA A 119 -15.69 12.27 2.31
C ALA A 119 -15.88 10.95 3.09
N GLY A 120 -15.34 10.87 4.30
CA GLY A 120 -15.24 9.64 5.09
C GLY A 120 -13.86 9.01 4.98
N LEU A 121 -13.47 8.28 6.03
CA LEU A 121 -12.25 7.47 6.05
C LEU A 121 -12.62 5.99 5.89
N PRO A 122 -11.92 5.22 5.03
CA PRO A 122 -12.17 3.80 4.87
C PRO A 122 -11.75 3.02 6.12
N ALA A 123 -12.28 1.81 6.26
CA ALA A 123 -11.93 0.94 7.40
C ALA A 123 -10.48 0.40 7.34
N PHE A 124 -9.84 0.50 6.18
CA PHE A 124 -8.50 -0.03 5.92
C PHE A 124 -7.70 0.92 5.04
N SER A 125 -6.38 0.97 5.25
CA SER A 125 -5.47 1.78 4.43
C SER A 125 -4.79 0.98 3.32
N THR A 126 -5.02 -0.32 3.23
CA THR A 126 -4.39 -1.19 2.21
C THR A 126 -5.38 -2.23 1.68
N LEU A 127 -5.27 -2.56 0.39
CA LEU A 127 -6.07 -3.62 -0.24
C LEU A 127 -5.32 -4.26 -1.43
N PHE A 128 -5.88 -5.35 -1.95
CA PHE A 128 -5.50 -5.90 -3.24
C PHE A 128 -6.53 -5.54 -4.31
N TRP A 129 -6.06 -5.13 -5.48
CA TRP A 129 -6.89 -4.70 -6.60
C TRP A 129 -6.52 -5.47 -7.87
N ARG A 130 -7.53 -5.81 -8.67
CA ARG A 130 -7.40 -6.29 -10.03
C ARG A 130 -8.12 -5.29 -10.94
N PRO A 131 -7.40 -4.34 -11.57
CA PRO A 131 -8.01 -3.39 -12.47
C PRO A 131 -8.68 -4.14 -13.63
N ASP A 132 -9.86 -3.72 -14.03
CA ASP A 132 -10.58 -4.24 -15.20
C ASP A 132 -10.02 -3.70 -16.54
N ARG A 133 -9.11 -2.72 -16.48
CA ARG A 133 -8.43 -2.11 -17.63
C ARG A 133 -6.91 -2.08 -17.43
N PRO A 134 -6.12 -2.05 -18.51
CA PRO A 134 -4.67 -1.87 -18.39
C PRO A 134 -4.34 -0.49 -17.82
N LEU A 135 -3.26 -0.40 -17.05
CA LEU A 135 -2.72 0.86 -16.54
C LEU A 135 -1.51 1.28 -17.37
N GLN A 136 -1.47 2.54 -17.78
CA GLN A 136 -0.37 3.10 -18.58
C GLN A 136 0.60 3.86 -17.69
N LEU A 137 1.90 3.68 -17.92
CA LEU A 137 2.93 4.47 -17.26
C LEU A 137 2.77 5.94 -17.66
N ASP A 138 2.69 6.81 -16.65
CA ASP A 138 2.62 8.25 -16.80
C ASP A 138 3.97 8.84 -16.35
N THR A 139 4.67 9.40 -17.33
CA THR A 139 6.02 9.97 -17.20
C THR A 139 6.04 11.49 -17.12
N ASP A 140 4.88 12.16 -17.15
CA ASP A 140 4.80 13.63 -17.25
C ASP A 140 5.14 14.33 -15.92
N GLY A 141 5.31 13.56 -14.84
CA GLY A 141 5.59 14.07 -13.50
C GLY A 141 6.94 13.65 -12.94
N LYS A 142 7.34 14.33 -11.85
CA LYS A 142 8.55 13.98 -11.06
C LYS A 142 8.48 12.61 -10.38
N ARG A 143 7.29 12.00 -10.31
CA ARG A 143 7.06 10.70 -9.69
C ARG A 143 6.52 9.76 -10.76
N ILE A 144 6.97 8.52 -10.72
CA ILE A 144 6.44 7.45 -11.54
C ILE A 144 4.98 7.22 -11.15
N ARG A 145 4.08 7.27 -12.13
CA ARG A 145 2.65 7.08 -11.94
C ARG A 145 2.11 6.08 -12.94
N TYR A 146 0.99 5.45 -12.58
CA TYR A 146 0.18 4.66 -13.49
C TYR A 146 -1.17 5.31 -13.64
N ARG A 147 -1.62 5.45 -14.89
CA ARG A 147 -2.89 6.01 -15.28
C ARG A 147 -3.89 4.90 -15.59
N TYR A 148 -5.01 4.93 -14.88
CA TYR A 148 -6.21 4.19 -15.24
C TYR A 148 -7.02 5.03 -16.25
N PRO A 149 -7.35 4.50 -17.43
CA PRO A 149 -7.97 5.29 -18.50
C PRO A 149 -9.44 5.59 -18.22
N GLY A 150 -9.86 6.83 -18.51
CA GLY A 150 -11.26 7.29 -18.38
C GLY A 150 -11.60 8.42 -19.35
N PRO A 151 -12.88 8.81 -19.47
CA PRO A 151 -13.37 9.79 -20.44
C PRO A 151 -12.66 11.14 -20.36
N ASP A 152 -12.35 11.60 -19.15
CA ASP A 152 -11.71 12.90 -18.88
C ASP A 152 -10.18 12.78 -18.69
N GLY A 153 -9.54 11.88 -19.45
CA GLY A 153 -8.10 11.58 -19.31
C GLY A 153 -7.77 10.62 -18.15
N GLY A 154 -8.77 10.18 -17.38
CA GLY A 154 -8.63 9.15 -16.35
C GLY A 154 -7.97 9.62 -15.05
N CYS A 155 -7.56 8.66 -14.22
CA CYS A 155 -6.98 8.95 -12.90
C CYS A 155 -5.62 8.26 -12.71
N THR A 156 -4.80 8.77 -11.80
CA THR A 156 -3.43 8.30 -11.59
C THR A 156 -3.17 7.81 -10.16
N LEU A 157 -2.34 6.77 -10.06
CA LEU A 157 -1.78 6.25 -8.81
C LEU A 157 -0.25 6.38 -8.86
N THR A 158 0.37 6.71 -7.73
CA THR A 158 1.84 6.77 -7.66
C THR A 158 2.42 5.35 -7.53
N PHE A 159 3.43 5.03 -8.35
CA PHE A 159 4.21 3.81 -8.20
C PHE A 159 5.36 4.02 -7.22
N VAL A 160 5.46 3.12 -6.25
CA VAL A 160 6.50 3.13 -5.20
C VAL A 160 7.16 1.76 -5.03
N GLY A 161 7.03 0.88 -6.02
CA GLY A 161 7.61 -0.46 -6.00
C GLY A 161 9.13 -0.46 -6.10
N PHE A 162 9.73 -1.61 -5.77
CA PHE A 162 11.15 -1.86 -6.00
C PHE A 162 11.44 -2.37 -7.41
N GLN A 163 10.43 -2.93 -8.08
CA GLN A 163 10.51 -3.44 -9.44
C GLN A 163 10.77 -2.31 -10.44
N GLU A 164 11.36 -2.67 -11.58
CA GLU A 164 11.40 -1.79 -12.73
C GLU A 164 9.96 -1.48 -13.18
N PRO A 165 9.56 -0.21 -13.36
CA PRO A 165 8.25 0.13 -13.86
C PRO A 165 8.04 -0.41 -15.29
N LEU A 166 6.93 -1.11 -15.50
CA LEU A 166 6.48 -1.51 -16.83
C LEU A 166 5.82 -0.32 -17.53
N GLU A 167 5.96 -0.23 -18.85
CA GLU A 167 5.22 0.78 -19.64
C GLU A 167 3.69 0.57 -19.55
N VAL A 168 3.26 -0.69 -19.47
CA VAL A 168 1.85 -1.06 -19.31
C VAL A 168 1.74 -2.17 -18.26
N ILE A 169 0.88 -1.97 -17.26
CA ILE A 169 0.41 -3.03 -16.38
C ILE A 169 -0.87 -3.62 -17.02
N PRO A 170 -0.88 -4.91 -17.39
CA PRO A 170 -2.06 -5.53 -18.00
C PRO A 170 -3.29 -5.49 -17.08
N ALA A 171 -4.48 -5.46 -17.68
CA ALA A 171 -5.72 -5.68 -16.96
C ALA A 171 -5.68 -7.00 -16.16
N HIS A 172 -6.40 -7.02 -15.05
CA HIS A 172 -6.51 -8.13 -14.10
C HIS A 172 -5.21 -8.52 -13.39
N THR A 173 -4.10 -7.79 -13.59
CA THR A 173 -2.89 -7.92 -12.78
C THR A 173 -3.22 -7.73 -11.31
N LEU A 174 -2.69 -8.59 -10.43
CA LEU A 174 -2.83 -8.43 -8.99
C LEU A 174 -1.93 -7.29 -8.50
N LEU A 175 -2.55 -6.22 -7.98
CA LEU A 175 -1.87 -5.06 -7.44
C LEU A 175 -2.15 -4.94 -5.94
N ARG A 176 -1.15 -4.50 -5.16
CA ARG A 176 -1.37 -4.01 -3.80
C ARG A 176 -1.44 -2.49 -3.84
N VAL A 177 -2.53 -1.93 -3.33
CA VAL A 177 -2.76 -0.48 -3.25
C VAL A 177 -2.78 -0.07 -1.79
N SER A 178 -2.22 1.11 -1.47
CA SER A 178 -2.23 1.65 -0.12
C SER A 178 -2.38 3.16 -0.11
N LEU A 179 -3.05 3.67 0.92
CA LEU A 179 -3.05 5.09 1.24
C LEU A 179 -1.70 5.48 1.85
N ALA A 180 -1.28 6.71 1.58
CA ALA A 180 -0.21 7.34 2.35
C ALA A 180 -0.77 7.79 3.71
N HIS A 181 0.12 8.08 4.67
CA HIS A 181 -0.30 8.81 5.85
C HIS A 181 -0.78 10.21 5.44
N PRO A 182 -1.81 10.77 6.13
CA PRO A 182 -2.34 12.08 5.79
C PRO A 182 -1.24 13.13 5.72
N TRP A 183 -1.22 13.88 4.62
CA TRP A 183 -0.24 14.91 4.34
C TRP A 183 -0.90 16.13 3.71
N ARG A 184 -0.32 17.31 3.97
CA ARG A 184 -0.62 18.54 3.24
C ARG A 184 0.65 19.30 2.91
N PRO A 185 0.67 20.10 1.83
CA PRO A 185 1.78 21.00 1.55
C PRO A 185 1.98 21.98 2.71
N LYS A 186 3.25 22.20 3.11
CA LYS A 186 3.57 23.13 4.21
C LYS A 186 3.16 24.57 3.89
N ASP A 187 3.22 24.94 2.61
CA ASP A 187 2.83 26.23 2.05
C ASP A 187 1.31 26.41 1.91
N ARG A 188 0.52 25.35 2.15
CA ARG A 188 -0.95 25.38 2.06
C ARG A 188 -1.61 24.85 3.34
N PRO A 189 -1.43 25.53 4.48
CA PRO A 189 -1.90 25.03 5.78
C PRO A 189 -3.43 24.98 5.92
N ARG A 190 -4.16 25.71 5.05
CA ARG A 190 -5.64 25.69 4.98
C ARG A 190 -6.19 24.53 4.14
N GLU A 191 -5.36 23.84 3.36
CA GLU A 191 -5.79 22.61 2.71
C GLU A 191 -5.99 21.50 3.74
N GLU A 192 -7.06 20.72 3.54
CA GLU A 192 -7.33 19.50 4.29
C GLU A 192 -6.18 18.50 4.13
N LEU A 193 -5.94 17.69 5.15
CA LEU A 193 -5.00 16.57 5.05
C LEU A 193 -5.57 15.51 4.09
N ARG A 194 -4.73 14.99 3.21
CA ARG A 194 -5.07 14.00 2.19
C ARG A 194 -3.98 12.95 2.00
#